data_AF-A0A2E8U543-F1
#
_entry.id   AF-A0A2E8U543-F1
#
_cell.length_a   1.000
_cell.length_b   1.000
_cell.length_c   1.000
_cell.angle_alpha   90.00
_cell.angle_beta   90.00
_cell.angle_gamma   90.00
#
_symmetry.space_group_name_H-M   'P 1'
#
loop_
_entity.id
_entity.type
_entity.pdbx_description
1 polymer ?
#
loop_
_entity_poly.entity_id
_entity_poly.type
_entity_poly.pdbx_seq_one_letter_code
_entity_poly.pdbx_strand_id
1 'polypeptide(L)'
;EAAIQRAFAGEETERLRASEIVRENIQKQQIEIAAEAEAERQRRVARGEADAILAVYEAEAKGIQQVLDAKAQGYQNLVNSAAGDPKAAATLLMVEKIESMVSAQVEAIRNLKIDKVTVWDGGNNADGSSATSNFVSSLVQSLPPIHDVAKMAGVDLPDYLGSMAEDAEEDGE
;
A
#
# COMPACT_ATOMS: atom_id res chain seq x y z
N GLU A 1 16.82 68.39 66.59
CA GLU A 1 15.58 67.65 66.26
C GLU A 1 15.46 67.32 64.77
N ALA A 2 15.57 68.29 63.85
CA ALA A 2 15.45 68.04 62.40
C ALA A 2 16.47 67.04 61.79
N ALA A 3 17.71 66.99 62.29
CA ALA A 3 18.73 66.05 61.80
C ALA A 3 18.43 64.59 62.20
N ILE A 4 17.84 64.40 63.38
CA ILE A 4 17.48 63.08 63.91
C ILE A 4 16.27 62.53 63.15
N GLN A 5 15.26 63.37 62.88
CA GLN A 5 14.11 62.98 62.07
C GLN A 5 14.48 62.59 60.63
N ARG A 6 15.47 63.26 60.02
CA ARG A 6 15.97 62.87 58.69
C ARG A 6 16.70 61.52 58.69
N ALA A 7 17.44 61.21 59.75
CA ALA A 7 18.12 59.92 59.89
C ALA A 7 17.10 58.76 60.00
N PHE A 8 16.07 58.92 60.85
CA PHE A 8 15.00 57.92 60.98
C PHE A 8 14.20 57.73 59.69
N ALA A 9 13.88 58.82 58.97
CA ALA A 9 13.22 58.72 57.66
C ALA A 9 14.10 58.00 56.62
N GLY A 10 15.43 58.20 56.66
CA GLY A 10 16.37 57.47 55.81
C GLY A 10 16.34 55.96 56.10
N GLU A 11 16.40 55.57 57.37
CA GLU A 11 16.35 54.15 57.76
C GLU A 11 15.03 53.47 57.38
N GLU A 12 13.88 54.13 57.57
CA GLU A 12 12.59 53.56 57.17
C GLU A 12 12.47 53.37 55.66
N THR A 13 12.96 54.32 54.86
CA THR A 13 12.92 54.21 53.39
C THR A 13 13.81 53.07 52.89
N GLU A 14 15.00 52.90 53.46
CA GLU A 14 15.87 51.77 53.13
C GLU A 14 15.29 50.43 53.58
N ARG A 15 14.60 50.37 54.73
CA ARG A 15 13.89 49.15 55.17
C ARG A 15 12.75 48.77 54.22
N LEU A 16 11.97 49.75 53.77
CA LEU A 16 10.88 49.52 52.80
C LEU A 16 11.42 49.07 51.45
N ARG A 17 12.49 49.70 50.95
CA ARG A 17 13.20 49.29 49.73
C ARG A 17 13.74 47.87 49.83
N ALA A 18 14.38 47.52 50.94
CA ALA A 18 14.87 46.16 51.17
C ALA A 18 13.74 45.13 51.13
N SER A 19 12.59 45.44 51.75
CA SER A 19 11.42 44.56 51.71
C SER A 19 10.84 44.39 50.30
N GLU A 20 10.76 45.45 49.51
CA GLU A 20 10.27 45.39 48.12
C GLU A 20 11.25 44.63 47.21
N ILE A 21 12.56 44.87 47.36
CA ILE A 21 13.61 44.16 46.62
C ILE A 21 13.56 42.65 46.93
N VAL A 22 13.36 42.27 48.20
CA VAL A 22 13.22 40.86 48.57
C VAL A 22 11.97 40.25 47.92
N ARG A 23 10.84 40.97 47.91
CA ARG A 23 9.61 40.49 47.27
C ARG A 23 9.79 40.28 45.76
N GLU A 24 10.40 41.23 45.06
CA GLU A 24 10.69 41.13 43.62
C GLU A 24 11.66 39.98 43.31
N ASN A 25 12.68 39.77 44.13
CA ASN A 25 13.59 38.63 43.96
C ASN A 25 12.90 37.28 44.15
N ILE A 26 12.00 37.16 45.13
CA ILE A 26 11.19 35.95 45.33
C ILE A 26 10.27 35.72 44.14
N GLN A 27 9.63 36.77 43.61
CA GLN A 27 8.78 36.65 42.42
C GLN A 27 9.58 36.23 41.19
N LYS A 28 10.76 36.81 40.97
CA LYS A 28 11.66 36.41 39.90
C LYS A 28 12.07 34.94 40.02
N GLN A 29 12.47 34.50 41.21
CA GLN A 29 12.83 33.10 41.46
C GLN A 29 11.63 32.15 41.27
N GLN A 30 10.44 32.54 41.69
CA GLN A 30 9.22 31.75 41.46
C GLN A 30 8.93 31.58 39.97
N ILE A 31 9.07 32.65 39.18
CA ILE A 31 8.86 32.60 37.72
C ILE A 31 9.93 31.71 37.06
N GLU A 32 11.19 31.81 37.47
CA GLU A 32 12.28 30.99 36.94
C GLU A 32 12.07 29.50 37.25
N ILE A 33 11.75 29.17 38.51
CA ILE A 33 11.46 27.79 38.92
C ILE A 33 10.21 27.25 38.21
N ALA A 34 9.16 28.07 38.04
CA ALA A 34 7.96 27.66 37.33
C ALA A 34 8.24 27.40 35.84
N ALA A 35 9.02 28.26 35.19
CA ALA A 35 9.41 28.10 33.79
C ALA A 35 10.30 26.85 33.60
N GLU A 36 11.24 26.60 34.51
CA GLU A 36 12.09 25.41 34.47
C GLU A 36 11.28 24.13 34.71
N ALA A 37 10.35 24.14 35.66
CA ALA A 37 9.45 23.03 35.92
C ALA A 37 8.54 22.72 34.70
N GLU A 38 8.05 23.75 34.02
CA GLU A 38 7.24 23.60 32.81
C GLU A 38 8.06 23.06 31.63
N ALA A 39 9.30 23.53 31.44
CA ALA A 39 10.22 23.00 30.44
C ALA A 39 10.56 21.52 30.69
N GLU A 40 10.85 21.15 31.93
CA GLU A 40 11.15 19.76 32.31
C GLU A 40 9.92 18.85 32.12
N ARG A 41 8.73 19.36 32.44
CA ARG A 41 7.46 18.67 32.17
C ARG A 41 7.28 18.44 30.67
N GLN A 42 7.44 19.47 29.84
CA GLN A 42 7.31 19.34 28.39
C GLN A 42 8.32 18.34 27.81
N ARG A 43 9.57 18.36 28.28
CA ARG A 43 10.59 17.37 27.87
C ARG A 43 10.18 15.94 28.22
N ARG A 44 9.65 15.72 29.43
CA ARG A 44 9.18 14.37 29.83
C ARG A 44 7.98 13.92 29.03
N VAL A 45 7.02 14.81 28.77
CA VAL A 45 5.85 14.50 27.94
C VAL A 45 6.29 14.14 26.52
N ALA A 46 7.13 14.97 25.88
CA ALA A 46 7.63 14.70 24.54
C ALA A 46 8.43 13.40 24.44
N ARG A 47 9.22 13.06 25.47
CA ARG A 47 9.91 11.75 25.55
C ARG A 47 8.92 10.61 25.67
N GLY A 48 7.94 10.71 26.58
CA GLY A 48 6.91 9.68 26.73
C GLY A 48 6.07 9.47 25.48
N GLU A 49 5.75 10.54 24.76
CA GLU A 49 5.06 10.47 23.46
C GLU A 49 5.94 9.81 22.39
N ALA A 50 7.22 10.15 22.31
CA ALA A 50 8.15 9.51 21.39
C ALA A 50 8.32 8.02 21.67
N ASP A 51 8.47 7.64 22.94
CA ASP A 51 8.59 6.24 23.36
C ASP A 51 7.31 5.45 23.06
N ALA A 52 6.14 6.06 23.27
CA ALA A 52 4.86 5.44 22.93
C ALA A 52 4.71 5.21 21.42
N ILE A 53 5.07 6.20 20.60
CA ILE A 53 5.03 6.09 19.13
C ILE A 53 6.01 5.03 18.63
N LEU A 54 7.23 5.00 19.18
CA LEU A 54 8.23 4.00 18.83
C LEU A 54 7.75 2.60 19.19
N ALA A 55 7.13 2.42 20.36
CA ALA A 55 6.56 1.14 20.77
C ALA A 55 5.45 0.66 19.83
N VAL A 56 4.59 1.57 19.34
CA VAL A 56 3.56 1.25 18.34
C VAL A 56 4.21 0.78 17.03
N TYR A 57 5.16 1.55 16.49
CA TYR A 57 5.83 1.17 15.25
C TYR A 57 6.62 -0.14 15.36
N GLU A 58 7.27 -0.38 16.49
CA GLU A 58 7.94 -1.66 16.73
C GLU A 58 6.95 -2.82 16.78
N ALA A 59 5.80 -2.64 17.44
CA ALA A 59 4.78 -3.68 17.51
C ALA A 59 4.20 -3.98 16.12
N GLU A 60 3.93 -2.95 15.32
CA GLU A 60 3.49 -3.10 13.93
C GLU A 60 4.54 -3.80 13.07
N ALA A 61 5.80 -3.36 13.15
CA ALA A 61 6.90 -3.97 12.40
C ALA A 61 7.09 -5.45 12.77
N LYS A 62 7.05 -5.78 14.06
CA LYS A 62 7.11 -7.17 14.55
C LYS A 62 5.92 -7.99 14.06
N GLY A 63 4.71 -7.42 14.08
CA GLY A 63 3.51 -8.09 13.57
C GLY A 63 3.60 -8.37 12.06
N ILE A 64 4.01 -7.38 11.27
CA ILE A 64 4.21 -7.52 9.82
C ILE A 64 5.29 -8.57 9.54
N GLN A 65 6.42 -8.51 10.25
CA GLN A 65 7.50 -9.48 10.10
C GLN A 65 7.01 -10.90 10.39
N GLN A 66 6.28 -11.12 11.49
CA GLN A 66 5.72 -12.44 11.81
C GLN A 66 4.77 -12.96 10.72
N VAL A 67 3.93 -12.08 10.15
CA VAL A 67 3.04 -12.46 9.04
C VAL A 67 3.85 -12.84 7.80
N LEU A 68 4.88 -12.07 7.46
CA LEU A 68 5.74 -12.36 6.31
C LEU A 68 6.55 -13.63 6.51
N ASP A 69 7.10 -13.85 7.69
CA ASP A 69 7.85 -15.05 8.04
C ASP A 69 6.95 -16.29 7.99
N ALA A 70 5.73 -16.19 8.54
CA ALA A 70 4.74 -17.27 8.44
C ALA A 70 4.36 -17.58 6.98
N LYS A 71 4.19 -16.55 6.14
CA LYS A 71 3.95 -16.72 4.70
C LYS A 71 5.13 -17.39 4.00
N ALA A 72 6.36 -16.93 4.27
CA ALA A 72 7.57 -17.50 3.69
C ALA A 72 7.76 -18.96 4.10
N GLN A 73 7.52 -19.29 5.37
CA GLN A 73 7.53 -20.68 5.85
C GLN A 73 6.43 -21.52 5.19
N GLY A 74 5.22 -20.97 5.02
CA GLY A 74 4.14 -21.62 4.27
C GLY A 74 4.55 -21.94 2.83
N TYR A 75 5.17 -20.98 2.13
CA TYR A 75 5.69 -21.19 0.78
C TYR A 75 6.83 -22.21 0.73
N GLN A 76 7.76 -22.16 1.69
CA GLN A 76 8.82 -23.15 1.80
C GLN A 76 8.25 -24.56 1.99
N ASN A 77 7.23 -24.70 2.85
CA ASN A 77 6.57 -25.98 3.08
C ASN A 77 5.83 -26.48 1.82
N LEU A 78 5.20 -25.59 1.05
CA LEU A 78 4.58 -25.94 -0.24
C LEU A 78 5.62 -26.41 -1.26
N VAL A 79 6.74 -25.69 -1.40
CA VAL A 79 7.86 -26.07 -2.29
C VAL A 79 8.45 -27.43 -1.88
N ASN A 80 8.66 -27.63 -0.57
CA ASN A 80 9.17 -28.90 -0.03
C ASN A 80 8.17 -30.05 -0.24
N SER A 81 6.87 -29.79 -0.10
CA SER A 81 5.80 -30.78 -0.31
C SER A 81 5.62 -31.14 -1.78
N ALA A 82 5.94 -30.21 -2.69
CA ALA A 82 6.02 -30.46 -4.13
C ALA A 82 7.31 -31.21 -4.56
N ALA A 83 7.96 -31.91 -3.62
CA ALA A 83 9.19 -32.69 -3.83
C ALA A 83 10.37 -31.89 -4.44
N GLY A 84 10.37 -30.56 -4.25
CA GLY A 84 11.43 -29.69 -4.75
C GLY A 84 11.32 -29.34 -6.24
N ASP A 85 10.18 -29.60 -6.91
CA ASP A 85 9.97 -29.10 -8.28
C ASP A 85 9.56 -27.62 -8.26
N PRO A 86 10.43 -26.68 -8.69
CA PRO A 86 10.15 -25.24 -8.67
C PRO A 86 8.99 -24.86 -9.59
N LYS A 87 8.72 -25.67 -10.63
CA LYS A 87 7.62 -25.40 -11.57
C LYS A 87 6.27 -25.60 -10.90
N ALA A 88 6.06 -26.72 -10.19
CA ALA A 88 4.80 -27.00 -9.50
C ALA A 88 4.48 -25.95 -8.41
N ALA A 89 5.50 -25.48 -7.69
CA ALA A 89 5.34 -24.42 -6.70
C ALA A 89 4.98 -23.06 -7.32
N ALA A 90 5.59 -22.71 -8.47
CA ALA A 90 5.23 -21.52 -9.22
C ALA A 90 3.78 -21.58 -9.77
N THR A 91 3.33 -22.75 -10.23
CA THR A 91 1.94 -22.94 -10.70
C THR A 91 0.95 -22.81 -9.54
N LEU A 92 1.24 -23.39 -8.37
CA LEU A 92 0.40 -23.23 -7.16
C LEU A 92 0.33 -21.78 -6.68
N LEU A 93 1.46 -21.06 -6.69
CA LEU A 93 1.51 -19.62 -6.39
C LEU A 93 0.70 -18.79 -7.40
N MET A 94 0.75 -19.13 -8.69
CA MET A 94 -0.07 -18.49 -9.71
C MET A 94 -1.56 -18.72 -9.45
N VAL A 95 -1.98 -19.94 -9.10
CA VAL A 95 -3.39 -20.25 -8.82
C VAL A 95 -3.94 -19.42 -7.66
N GLU A 96 -3.18 -19.25 -6.56
CA GLU A 96 -3.58 -18.40 -5.44
C GLU A 96 -3.71 -16.92 -5.85
N LYS A 97 -2.79 -16.39 -6.65
CA LYS A 97 -2.84 -14.98 -7.09
C LYS A 97 -3.87 -14.72 -8.19
N ILE A 98 -4.19 -15.71 -9.00
CA ILE A 98 -5.27 -15.62 -10.00
C ILE A 98 -6.62 -15.38 -9.31
N GLU A 99 -6.93 -16.05 -8.20
CA GLU A 99 -8.19 -15.80 -7.48
C GLU A 99 -8.29 -14.35 -6.99
N SER A 100 -7.20 -13.80 -6.43
CA SER A 100 -7.15 -12.40 -5.99
C SER A 100 -7.23 -11.39 -7.14
N MET A 101 -6.68 -11.72 -8.33
CA MET A 101 -6.82 -10.89 -9.51
C MET A 101 -8.23 -10.93 -10.08
N VAL A 102 -8.85 -12.11 -10.13
CA VAL A 102 -10.21 -12.29 -10.64
C VAL A 102 -11.21 -11.56 -9.75
N SER A 103 -11.06 -11.59 -8.43
CA SER A 103 -11.95 -10.85 -7.53
C SER A 103 -11.83 -9.33 -7.72
N ALA A 104 -10.61 -8.79 -7.79
CA ALA A 104 -10.37 -7.38 -8.08
C ALA A 104 -10.90 -6.95 -9.46
N GLN A 105 -10.76 -7.82 -10.47
CA GLN A 105 -11.30 -7.57 -11.82
C GLN A 105 -12.83 -7.63 -11.84
N VAL A 106 -13.47 -8.54 -11.11
CA VAL A 106 -14.93 -8.60 -10.99
C VAL A 106 -15.48 -7.38 -10.26
N GLU A 107 -14.76 -6.85 -9.28
CA GLU A 107 -15.11 -5.61 -8.60
C GLU A 107 -14.96 -4.38 -9.52
N ALA A 108 -13.90 -4.34 -10.32
CA ALA A 108 -13.72 -3.32 -11.36
C ALA A 108 -14.80 -3.40 -12.46
N ILE A 109 -15.22 -4.61 -12.85
CA ILE A 109 -16.30 -4.84 -13.82
C ILE A 109 -17.67 -4.51 -13.22
N ARG A 110 -17.91 -4.77 -11.92
CA ARG A 110 -19.16 -4.37 -11.23
C ARG A 110 -19.36 -2.86 -11.20
N ASN A 111 -18.27 -2.09 -11.11
CA ASN A 111 -18.30 -0.63 -11.14
C ASN A 111 -18.36 -0.07 -12.58
N LEU A 112 -18.01 -0.87 -13.59
CA LEU A 112 -18.39 -0.63 -14.98
C LEU A 112 -19.89 -0.92 -15.12
N LYS A 113 -20.71 0.09 -14.80
CA LYS A 113 -22.05 0.18 -15.40
C LYS A 113 -21.83 0.15 -16.91
N ILE A 114 -22.13 -0.97 -17.56
CA ILE A 114 -22.30 -1.00 -19.00
C ILE A 114 -23.57 -0.17 -19.27
N ASP A 115 -23.40 1.15 -19.26
CA ASP A 115 -24.40 2.10 -19.70
C ASP A 115 -24.57 1.83 -21.19
N LYS A 116 -25.51 0.92 -21.48
CA LYS A 116 -26.16 0.71 -22.76
C LYS A 116 -25.19 0.90 -23.93
N VAL A 117 -24.56 -0.19 -24.39
CA VAL A 117 -24.01 -0.25 -25.74
C VAL A 117 -25.17 0.07 -26.69
N THR A 118 -25.32 1.35 -26.99
CA THR A 118 -26.20 1.81 -28.05
C THR A 118 -25.37 1.54 -29.27
N VAL A 119 -25.61 0.40 -29.89
CA VAL A 119 -25.20 0.19 -31.27
C VAL A 119 -25.75 1.40 -32.00
N TRP A 120 -24.87 2.33 -32.35
CA TRP A 120 -25.15 3.30 -33.38
C TRP A 120 -25.26 2.47 -34.64
N ASP A 121 -26.45 1.92 -34.87
CA ASP A 121 -26.93 1.59 -36.20
C ASP A 121 -27.15 2.93 -36.91
N GLY A 122 -26.02 3.57 -37.23
CA GLY A 122 -25.95 4.79 -37.99
C GLY A 122 -25.81 4.42 -39.45
N GLY A 123 -26.94 4.14 -40.10
CA GLY A 123 -27.04 4.25 -41.55
C GLY A 123 -27.12 2.92 -42.31
N ASN A 124 -28.37 2.58 -42.64
CA ASN A 124 -28.82 2.03 -43.92
C ASN A 124 -27.73 1.95 -45.02
N ASN A 125 -27.15 0.76 -45.21
CA ASN A 125 -26.48 0.37 -46.45
C ASN A 125 -27.37 -0.60 -47.23
N ALA A 126 -27.50 -0.33 -48.53
CA ALA A 126 -28.51 -0.85 -49.44
C ALA A 126 -28.37 -2.35 -49.82
N ASP A 127 -27.75 -3.17 -48.97
CA ASP A 127 -27.49 -4.57 -49.27
C ASP A 127 -27.55 -5.44 -48.01
N GLY A 128 -28.74 -5.50 -47.40
CA GLY A 128 -29.26 -6.61 -46.58
C GLY A 128 -28.45 -7.15 -45.39
N SER A 129 -27.30 -6.59 -45.04
CA SER A 129 -26.38 -7.12 -44.03
C SER A 129 -26.21 -6.13 -42.88
N SER A 130 -26.58 -6.57 -41.67
CA SER A 130 -26.47 -5.78 -40.44
C SER A 130 -25.02 -5.80 -39.93
N ALA A 131 -24.57 -4.72 -39.28
CA ALA A 131 -23.27 -4.63 -38.61
C ALA A 131 -23.00 -5.79 -37.61
N THR A 132 -24.06 -6.48 -37.16
CA THR A 132 -23.96 -7.69 -36.32
C THR A 132 -23.40 -8.92 -37.06
N SER A 133 -23.68 -9.12 -38.35
CA SER A 133 -23.11 -10.24 -39.12
C SER A 133 -21.63 -10.02 -39.47
N ASN A 134 -21.21 -8.76 -39.65
CA ASN A 134 -19.80 -8.42 -39.88
C ASN A 134 -18.93 -8.49 -38.60
N PHE A 135 -19.50 -8.33 -37.40
CA PHE A 135 -18.79 -8.55 -36.14
C PHE A 135 -18.54 -10.03 -35.86
N VAL A 136 -19.52 -10.90 -36.15
CA VAL A 136 -19.33 -12.36 -36.02
C VAL A 136 -18.32 -12.87 -37.06
N SER A 137 -18.38 -12.36 -38.29
CA SER A 137 -17.42 -12.73 -39.34
C SER A 137 -16.00 -12.25 -39.04
N SER A 138 -15.83 -11.06 -38.45
CA SER A 138 -14.50 -10.55 -38.05
C SER A 138 -13.94 -11.24 -36.80
N LEU A 139 -14.78 -11.81 -35.92
CA LEU A 139 -14.32 -12.65 -34.81
C LEU A 139 -13.82 -14.03 -35.29
N VAL A 140 -14.42 -14.58 -36.35
CA VAL A 140 -13.98 -15.85 -36.98
C VAL A 140 -12.71 -15.65 -37.83
N GLN A 141 -12.52 -14.46 -38.43
CA GLN A 141 -11.32 -14.12 -39.21
C GLN A 141 -10.13 -13.60 -38.37
N SER A 142 -10.35 -13.23 -37.10
CA SER A 142 -9.33 -12.65 -36.22
C SER A 142 -8.75 -13.63 -35.21
N LEU A 143 -9.08 -14.92 -35.30
CA LEU A 143 -8.29 -15.96 -34.67
C LEU A 143 -7.10 -16.27 -35.60
N PRO A 144 -5.88 -15.78 -35.30
CA PRO A 144 -4.70 -16.30 -35.98
C PRO A 144 -4.68 -17.80 -35.69
N PRO A 145 -4.23 -18.65 -36.63
CA PRO A 145 -4.15 -20.08 -36.40
C PRO A 145 -3.41 -20.33 -35.07
N ILE A 146 -4.16 -20.73 -34.05
CA ILE A 146 -3.69 -20.88 -32.65
C ILE A 146 -2.44 -21.79 -32.61
N HIS A 147 -2.31 -22.64 -33.62
CA HIS A 147 -1.20 -23.56 -33.84
C HIS A 147 0.16 -22.87 -34.01
N ASP A 148 0.25 -21.68 -34.65
CA ASP A 148 1.53 -21.01 -34.87
C ASP A 148 2.03 -20.25 -33.63
N VAL A 149 1.10 -19.72 -32.83
CA VAL A 149 1.43 -19.01 -31.58
C VAL A 149 1.78 -19.99 -30.46
N ALA A 150 1.14 -21.15 -30.41
CA ALA A 150 1.46 -22.20 -29.45
C ALA A 150 2.88 -22.79 -29.67
N LYS A 151 3.29 -22.97 -30.93
CA LYS A 151 4.65 -23.43 -31.29
C LYS A 151 5.74 -22.41 -30.94
N MET A 152 5.50 -21.10 -31.12
CA MET A 152 6.44 -20.05 -30.68
C MET A 152 6.52 -19.89 -29.15
N ALA A 153 5.47 -20.29 -28.42
CA ALA A 153 5.40 -20.22 -26.96
C ALA A 153 5.92 -21.48 -26.24
N GLY A 154 6.37 -22.50 -26.98
CA GLY A 154 6.97 -23.73 -26.43
C GLY A 154 5.98 -24.64 -25.70
N VAL A 155 4.70 -24.61 -26.08
CA VAL A 155 3.66 -25.47 -25.51
C VAL A 155 3.22 -26.47 -26.57
N ASP A 156 3.64 -27.74 -26.41
CA ASP A 156 3.11 -28.85 -27.21
C ASP A 156 1.67 -29.16 -26.75
N LEU A 157 0.72 -28.94 -27.66
CA LEU A 157 -0.67 -29.29 -27.45
C LEU A 157 -0.87 -30.80 -27.71
N PRO A 158 -1.64 -31.52 -26.87
CA PRO A 158 -1.86 -32.96 -27.04
C PRO A 158 -2.57 -33.33 -28.36
N ASP A 159 -2.24 -34.50 -28.92
CA ASP A 159 -2.60 -35.00 -30.27
C ASP A 159 -4.11 -35.09 -30.61
N TYR A 160 -5.00 -34.73 -29.70
CA TYR A 160 -6.45 -34.83 -29.90
C TYR A 160 -7.05 -33.69 -30.73
N LEU A 161 -6.23 -32.70 -31.15
CA LEU A 161 -6.66 -31.60 -32.03
C LEU A 161 -6.30 -31.79 -33.51
N GLY A 162 -5.86 -32.99 -33.89
CA GLY A 162 -5.61 -33.35 -35.28
C GLY A 162 -4.16 -33.10 -35.66
N SER A 163 -3.41 -34.20 -35.84
CA SER A 163 -2.16 -34.20 -36.57
C SER A 163 -2.45 -33.87 -38.05
N MET A 164 -1.76 -32.88 -38.62
CA MET A 164 -1.59 -32.85 -40.08
C MET A 164 -0.99 -34.19 -40.49
N ALA A 165 -1.64 -34.87 -41.44
CA ALA A 165 -0.99 -35.90 -42.21
C ALA A 165 0.22 -35.23 -42.87
N GLU A 166 1.41 -35.53 -42.36
CA GLU A 166 2.65 -35.15 -43.02
C GLU A 166 2.70 -35.84 -44.38
N ASP A 167 3.10 -35.04 -45.35
CA ASP A 167 3.14 -35.30 -46.77
C ASP A 167 3.77 -36.66 -47.10
N ALA A 168 2.98 -37.57 -47.65
CA ALA A 168 3.46 -38.71 -48.41
C ALA A 168 3.60 -38.29 -49.88
N GLU A 169 4.66 -37.55 -50.18
CA GLU A 169 5.20 -37.42 -51.55
C GLU A 169 6.69 -37.81 -51.53
N GLU A 170 6.95 -39.11 -51.69
CA GLU A 170 8.14 -39.63 -52.39
C GLU A 170 7.94 -41.14 -52.59
N ASP A 171 7.43 -41.52 -53.78
CA ASP A 171 7.79 -42.74 -54.51
C ASP A 171 6.94 -42.78 -55.80
N GLY A 172 7.48 -42.19 -56.86
CA GLY A 172 6.99 -42.35 -58.24
C GLY A 172 8.02 -43.12 -59.06
N GLU A 173 7.59 -44.25 -59.62
CA GLU A 173 8.22 -44.97 -60.74
C GLU A 173 8.34 -44.10 -62.01
#